data_AF-A0AAD8JBB3-F1
#
_entry.id   AF-A0AAD8JBB3-F1
#
_cell.length_a   1.000
_cell.length_b   1.000
_cell.length_c   1.000
_cell.angle_alpha   90.00
_cell.angle_beta   90.00
_cell.angle_gamma   90.00
#
_symmetry.space_group_name_H-M   'P 1'
#
loop_
_entity.id
_entity.type
_entity.pdbx_description
1 polymer ?
#
loop_
_entity_poly.entity_id
_entity_poly.type
_entity_poly.pdbx_seq_one_letter_code
_entity_poly.pdbx_strand_id
1 'polypeptide(L)'
;MAMHLVLLQMILAIVFMQETSARVSSIAMPECPERCGDVTIPYPFGIGENCSLDWRIEIYCDRILNPPKPFPYYSELEVLNISVLEGTIQVKNPVLKDCTTGSLTQEVVFVYNPFDERNTGYNSMNE
;
A
#
# COMPACT_ATOMS: atom_id res chain seq x y z
N MET A 1 11.07 -47.84 -19.24
CA MET A 1 9.89 -47.40 -20.02
C MET A 1 8.75 -47.00 -19.08
N ALA A 2 8.25 -47.90 -18.21
CA ALA A 2 7.20 -47.58 -17.23
C ALA A 2 7.55 -46.45 -16.25
N MET A 3 8.78 -46.43 -15.71
CA MET A 3 9.22 -45.37 -14.79
C MET A 3 9.23 -43.97 -15.43
N HIS A 4 9.56 -43.89 -16.71
CA HIS A 4 9.58 -42.63 -17.46
C HIS A 4 8.16 -42.13 -17.78
N LEU A 5 7.20 -43.06 -17.98
CA LEU A 5 5.78 -42.76 -18.15
C LEU A 5 5.16 -42.21 -16.86
N VAL A 6 5.48 -42.80 -15.70
CA VAL A 6 5.00 -42.33 -14.39
C VAL A 6 5.56 -40.93 -14.06
N LEU A 7 6.85 -40.69 -14.34
CA LEU A 7 7.45 -39.36 -14.20
C LEU A 7 6.75 -38.30 -15.06
N LEU A 8 6.42 -38.64 -16.31
CA LEU A 8 5.77 -37.72 -17.24
C LEU A 8 4.33 -37.37 -16.79
N GLN A 9 3.61 -38.34 -16.22
CA GLN A 9 2.28 -38.13 -15.63
C GLN A 9 2.32 -37.24 -14.38
N MET A 10 3.34 -37.41 -13.52
CA MET A 10 3.54 -36.54 -12.36
C MET A 10 3.85 -35.11 -12.77
N ILE A 11 4.69 -34.90 -13.79
CA ILE A 11 5.01 -33.57 -14.30
C ILE A 11 3.76 -32.89 -14.88
N LEU A 12 2.95 -33.62 -15.67
CA LEU A 12 1.69 -33.09 -16.21
C LEU A 12 0.71 -32.69 -15.10
N ALA A 13 0.56 -33.51 -14.05
CA ALA A 13 -0.32 -33.21 -12.92
C ALA A 13 0.10 -31.94 -12.15
N ILE A 14 1.41 -31.67 -12.03
CA ILE A 14 1.94 -30.45 -11.39
C ILE A 14 1.66 -29.20 -12.24
N VAL A 15 1.74 -29.32 -13.57
CA VAL A 15 1.43 -28.20 -14.49
C VAL A 15 -0.07 -27.87 -14.49
N PHE A 16 -0.95 -28.86 -14.29
CA PHE A 16 -2.39 -28.65 -14.15
C PHE A 16 -2.80 -27.94 -12.85
N MET A 17 -1.93 -27.92 -11.83
CA MET A 17 -2.12 -27.16 -10.58
C MET A 17 -1.57 -25.72 -10.70
N GLN A 18 -1.71 -25.10 -11.86
CA GLN A 18 -1.36 -23.69 -12.05
C GLN A 18 -2.54 -22.95 -12.68
N GLU A 19 -3.35 -22.35 -11.82
CA GLU A 19 -3.98 -21.03 -11.97
C GLU A 19 -5.00 -20.87 -10.83
N THR A 20 -4.51 -20.74 -9.60
CA THR A 20 -5.18 -19.85 -8.66
C THR A 20 -4.32 -18.60 -8.62
N SER A 21 -4.57 -17.70 -9.58
CA SER A 21 -4.20 -16.31 -9.35
C SER A 21 -5.03 -15.88 -8.14
N ALA A 22 -4.42 -15.95 -6.95
CA ALA A 22 -4.93 -15.28 -5.78
C ALA A 22 -4.87 -13.79 -6.11
N ARG A 23 -5.89 -13.28 -6.81
CA ARG A 23 -6.21 -11.87 -6.71
C ARG A 23 -6.51 -11.67 -5.25
N VAL A 24 -5.54 -11.16 -4.50
CA VAL A 24 -5.80 -10.56 -3.20
C VAL A 24 -6.68 -9.37 -3.52
N SER A 25 -7.99 -9.63 -3.58
CA SER A 25 -8.97 -8.57 -3.55
C SER A 25 -8.66 -7.84 -2.25
N SER A 26 -8.43 -6.54 -2.34
CA SER A 26 -8.24 -5.64 -1.23
C SER A 26 -9.48 -5.66 -0.34
N ILE A 27 -9.62 -6.69 0.48
CA ILE A 27 -10.78 -6.83 1.36
C ILE A 27 -10.52 -5.86 2.52
N ALA A 28 -11.16 -4.69 2.45
CA ALA A 28 -11.33 -3.88 3.64
C ALA A 28 -12.06 -4.72 4.71
N MET A 29 -11.81 -4.40 5.98
CA MET A 29 -12.56 -4.98 7.10
C MET A 29 -14.08 -4.81 6.85
N PRO A 30 -14.93 -5.80 7.18
CA PRO A 30 -16.38 -5.64 7.04
C PRO A 30 -16.86 -4.34 7.69
N GLU A 31 -17.81 -3.67 7.05
CA GLU A 31 -18.39 -2.38 7.49
C GLU A 31 -17.44 -1.16 7.39
N CYS A 32 -16.20 -1.35 6.92
CA CYS A 32 -15.25 -0.26 6.70
C CYS A 32 -15.25 0.22 5.23
N PRO A 33 -15.04 1.52 4.99
CA PRO A 33 -14.87 2.03 3.63
C PRO A 33 -13.61 1.45 2.97
N GLU A 34 -13.78 0.93 1.75
CA GLU A 34 -12.67 0.33 0.99
C GLU A 34 -11.91 1.35 0.12
N ARG A 35 -12.47 2.53 -0.12
CA ARG A 35 -11.90 3.51 -1.06
C ARG A 35 -11.93 4.93 -0.54
N CYS A 36 -10.90 5.69 -0.91
CA CYS A 36 -10.87 7.14 -0.78
C CYS A 36 -10.42 7.75 -2.11
N GLY A 37 -11.35 8.42 -2.80
CA GLY A 37 -11.14 8.81 -4.20
C GLY A 37 -10.84 7.58 -5.06
N ASP A 38 -9.72 7.63 -5.79
CA ASP A 38 -9.29 6.54 -6.67
C ASP A 38 -8.43 5.48 -5.97
N VAL A 39 -8.06 5.68 -4.70
CA VAL A 39 -7.17 4.78 -3.96
C VAL A 39 -7.97 3.74 -3.19
N THR A 40 -7.51 2.50 -3.25
CA THR A 40 -8.11 1.38 -2.50
C THR A 40 -7.35 1.18 -1.20
N ILE A 41 -8.07 1.06 -0.09
CA ILE A 41 -7.53 0.96 1.28
C ILE A 41 -7.88 -0.42 1.86
N PRO A 42 -7.02 -1.44 1.65
CA PRO A 42 -7.21 -2.79 2.17
C PRO A 42 -6.83 -2.92 3.65
N TYR A 43 -7.42 -3.90 4.33
CA TYR A 43 -6.87 -4.39 5.60
C TYR A 43 -5.42 -4.90 5.38
N PRO A 44 -4.45 -4.63 6.29
CA PRO A 44 -4.58 -4.11 7.66
C PRO A 44 -4.66 -2.58 7.80
N PHE A 45 -4.64 -1.84 6.68
CA PHE A 45 -4.98 -0.42 6.67
C PHE A 45 -6.50 -0.25 6.71
N GLY A 46 -6.97 0.96 7.00
CA GLY A 46 -8.40 1.20 7.01
C GLY A 46 -8.77 2.66 7.15
N ILE A 47 -9.99 3.00 6.75
CA ILE A 47 -10.55 4.34 6.86
C ILE A 47 -11.49 4.39 8.07
N GLY A 48 -11.12 5.17 9.07
CA GLY A 48 -11.93 5.40 10.27
C GLY A 48 -11.63 4.43 11.42
N GLU A 49 -12.34 4.67 12.52
CA GLU A 49 -12.11 4.00 13.80
C GLU A 49 -12.30 2.48 13.67
N ASN A 50 -11.34 1.72 14.22
CA ASN A 50 -11.36 0.25 14.25
C ASN A 50 -11.38 -0.44 12.87
N CYS A 51 -11.05 0.30 11.80
CA CYS A 51 -10.94 -0.24 10.44
C CYS A 51 -9.52 -0.65 10.05
N SER A 52 -8.52 -0.21 10.80
CA SER A 52 -7.13 -0.64 10.67
C SER A 52 -6.73 -1.60 11.80
N LEU A 53 -5.68 -2.37 11.58
CA LEU A 53 -5.08 -3.22 12.61
C LEU A 53 -4.46 -2.41 13.76
N ASP A 54 -3.95 -1.21 13.44
CA ASP A 54 -3.36 -0.27 14.40
C ASP A 54 -3.65 1.17 13.96
N TRP A 55 -3.86 2.08 14.91
CA TRP A 55 -4.06 3.51 14.65
C TRP A 55 -2.86 4.14 13.91
N ARG A 56 -1.67 3.54 13.99
CA ARG A 56 -0.44 3.92 13.26
C ARG A 56 -0.52 3.76 11.76
N ILE A 57 -1.41 2.90 11.29
CA ILE A 57 -1.61 2.59 9.87
C ILE A 57 -3.05 2.91 9.42
N GLU A 58 -3.75 3.72 10.21
CA GLU A 58 -5.04 4.29 9.83
C GLU A 58 -4.86 5.33 8.71
N ILE A 59 -5.81 5.32 7.78
CA ILE A 59 -5.89 6.26 6.67
C ILE A 59 -7.06 7.21 6.92
N TYR A 60 -6.73 8.49 7.05
CA TYR A 60 -7.70 9.56 7.00
C TYR A 60 -8.10 9.85 5.55
N CYS A 61 -9.41 9.92 5.28
CA CYS A 61 -9.92 10.30 3.96
C CYS A 61 -10.50 11.72 4.03
N ASP A 62 -9.79 12.69 3.48
CA ASP A 62 -10.27 14.06 3.37
C ASP A 62 -11.33 14.15 2.28
N ARG A 63 -12.59 14.27 2.72
CA ARG A 63 -13.77 14.39 1.84
C ARG A 63 -14.15 15.84 1.54
N ILE A 64 -13.43 16.82 2.10
CA ILE A 64 -13.60 18.24 1.77
C ILE A 64 -12.98 18.51 0.40
N LEU A 65 -11.88 17.82 0.08
CA LEU A 65 -11.24 17.86 -1.22
C LEU A 65 -12.10 17.16 -2.29
N ASN A 66 -12.03 17.67 -3.52
CA ASN A 66 -12.73 17.10 -4.66
C ASN A 66 -11.75 16.83 -5.82
N PRO A 67 -11.43 15.56 -6.14
CA PRO A 67 -11.93 14.34 -5.48
C PRO A 67 -11.37 14.16 -4.05
N PRO A 68 -12.01 13.32 -3.20
CA PRO A 68 -11.53 13.00 -1.87
C PRO A 68 -10.12 12.40 -1.90
N LYS A 69 -9.29 12.71 -0.89
CA LYS A 69 -7.89 12.28 -0.86
C LYS A 69 -7.51 11.54 0.41
N PRO A 70 -6.77 10.41 0.31
CA PRO A 70 -6.28 9.68 1.46
C PRO A 70 -4.97 10.25 2.02
N PHE A 71 -4.82 10.22 3.33
CA PHE A 71 -3.63 10.62 4.07
C PHE A 71 -3.37 9.65 5.21
N PRO A 72 -2.10 9.30 5.53
CA PRO A 72 -1.81 8.60 6.77
C PRO A 72 -2.17 9.47 7.97
N TYR A 73 -2.64 8.88 9.07
CA TYR A 73 -3.07 9.64 10.25
C TYR A 73 -2.02 10.64 10.81
N TYR A 74 -0.71 10.39 10.59
CA TYR A 74 0.41 11.19 11.11
C TYR A 74 1.10 12.06 10.07
N SER A 75 0.58 12.09 8.84
CA SER A 75 1.28 12.70 7.73
C SER A 75 0.31 13.41 6.80
N GLU A 76 0.73 14.58 6.33
CA GLU A 76 -0.01 15.36 5.33
C GLU A 76 0.32 14.95 3.89
N LEU A 77 1.09 13.86 3.72
CA LEU A 77 1.47 13.35 2.40
C LEU A 77 0.33 12.50 1.82
N GLU A 78 -0.19 12.91 0.67
CA GLU A 78 -1.26 12.22 -0.06
C GLU A 78 -0.84 10.79 -0.42
N VAL A 79 -1.64 9.79 -0.02
CA VAL A 79 -1.42 8.39 -0.41
C VAL A 79 -1.82 8.22 -1.87
N LEU A 80 -0.95 7.60 -2.65
CA LEU A 80 -1.17 7.30 -4.06
C LEU A 80 -1.50 5.83 -4.28
N ASN A 81 -0.87 4.94 -3.51
CA ASN A 81 -1.07 3.50 -3.63
C ASN A 81 -0.69 2.77 -2.34
N ILE A 82 -1.35 1.64 -2.09
CA ILE A 82 -1.04 0.72 -0.99
C ILE A 82 -0.85 -0.68 -1.56
N SER A 83 0.28 -1.31 -1.25
CA SER A 83 0.61 -2.67 -1.62
C SER A 83 0.72 -3.53 -0.36
N VAL A 84 -0.30 -4.37 -0.12
CA VAL A 84 -0.32 -5.28 1.05
C VAL A 84 0.77 -6.35 0.91
N LEU A 85 0.98 -6.86 -0.29
CA LEU A 85 1.98 -7.90 -0.56
C LEU A 85 3.40 -7.41 -0.29
N GLU A 86 3.69 -6.18 -0.67
CA GLU A 86 5.02 -5.58 -0.48
C GLU A 86 5.15 -4.86 0.87
N GLY A 87 4.03 -4.68 1.59
CA GLY A 87 4.00 -3.93 2.83
C GLY A 87 4.38 -2.46 2.64
N THR A 88 3.92 -1.81 1.55
CA THR A 88 4.31 -0.44 1.23
C THR A 88 3.13 0.52 1.11
N ILE A 89 3.36 1.77 1.52
CA ILE A 89 2.50 2.92 1.22
C ILE A 89 3.30 3.89 0.34
N GLN A 90 2.81 4.15 -0.86
CA GLN A 90 3.33 5.18 -1.75
C GLN A 90 2.63 6.49 -1.45
N VAL A 91 3.41 7.54 -1.20
CA VAL A 91 2.87 8.88 -0.96
C VAL A 91 3.50 9.90 -1.90
N LYS A 92 2.80 11.00 -2.05
CA LYS A 92 3.23 12.16 -2.83
C LYS A 92 4.07 13.09 -1.96
N ASN A 93 5.39 13.07 -2.15
CA ASN A 93 6.32 13.90 -1.40
C ASN A 93 6.69 15.17 -2.18
N PRO A 94 6.41 16.38 -1.66
CA PRO A 94 6.93 17.61 -2.24
C PRO A 94 8.41 17.77 -1.86
N VAL A 95 9.29 17.81 -2.86
CA VAL A 95 10.73 18.04 -2.67
C VAL A 95 11.14 19.34 -3.36
N LEU A 96 12.10 20.06 -2.77
CA LEU A 96 12.66 21.25 -3.42
C LEU A 96 13.55 20.82 -4.58
N LYS A 97 13.18 21.25 -5.79
CA LYS A 97 14.04 21.13 -6.99
C LYS A 97 15.23 22.08 -6.91
N ASP A 98 14.93 23.29 -6.45
CA ASP A 98 15.83 24.42 -6.49
C ASP A 98 15.72 25.20 -5.17
N CYS A 99 16.78 25.12 -4.38
CA CYS A 99 16.89 25.79 -3.09
C CYS A 99 17.01 27.32 -3.20
N THR A 100 17.27 27.85 -4.40
CA THR A 100 17.43 29.30 -4.61
C THR A 100 16.10 29.98 -4.91
N THR A 101 15.24 29.33 -5.68
CA THR A 101 13.92 29.88 -6.08
C THR A 101 12.78 29.31 -5.26
N GLY A 102 13.01 28.25 -4.48
CA GLY A 102 11.96 27.55 -3.75
C GLY A 102 11.06 26.69 -4.64
N SER A 103 11.51 26.36 -5.85
CA SER A 103 10.72 25.57 -6.80
C SER A 103 10.54 24.14 -6.27
N LEU A 104 9.28 23.71 -6.13
CA LEU A 104 8.93 22.36 -5.69
C LEU A 104 8.76 21.41 -6.89
N THR A 105 9.20 20.17 -6.73
CA THR A 105 8.77 19.03 -7.53
C THR A 105 7.98 18.06 -6.67
N GLN A 106 7.28 17.14 -7.33
CA GLN A 106 6.61 16.03 -6.67
C GLN A 106 7.38 14.76 -6.99
N GLU A 107 7.69 14.00 -5.96
CA GLU A 107 8.33 12.69 -6.07
C GLU A 107 7.44 11.65 -5.39
N VAL A 108 7.36 10.45 -5.98
CA VAL A 108 6.67 9.32 -5.37
C VAL A 108 7.67 8.61 -4.48
N VAL A 109 7.40 8.62 -3.17
CA VAL A 109 8.29 7.99 -2.19
C VAL A 109 7.50 6.93 -1.44
N PHE A 110 8.17 5.83 -1.12
CA PHE A 110 7.66 4.80 -0.23
C PHE A 110 7.97 5.22 1.19
N VAL A 111 6.99 5.80 1.88
CA VAL A 111 7.27 6.43 3.18
C VAL A 111 7.29 5.42 4.32
N TYR A 112 6.86 4.18 4.12
CA TYR A 112 6.74 3.27 5.26
C TYR A 112 6.89 1.80 4.84
N ASN A 113 7.67 1.06 5.63
CA ASN A 113 7.39 -0.35 5.88
C ASN A 113 6.64 -0.38 7.22
N PRO A 114 5.30 -0.46 7.24
CA PRO A 114 4.49 -0.33 8.46
C PRO A 114 4.76 -1.36 9.55
N PHE A 115 5.58 -2.36 9.23
CA PHE A 115 5.95 -3.46 10.10
C PHE A 115 7.41 -3.36 10.59
N ASP A 116 8.16 -2.32 10.25
CA ASP A 116 9.53 -2.09 10.72
C ASP A 116 9.61 -0.88 11.66
N GLU A 117 9.71 -1.14 12.97
CA GLU A 117 9.82 -0.12 14.00
C GLU A 117 11.10 0.74 13.90
N ARG A 118 12.08 0.34 13.10
CA ARG A 118 13.40 0.99 13.03
C ARG A 118 13.51 2.15 12.05
N ASN A 119 12.52 2.36 11.18
CA ASN A 119 12.62 3.34 10.11
C ASN A 119 11.45 4.33 10.09
N THR A 120 11.29 5.09 11.19
CA THR A 120 10.54 6.34 11.14
C THR A 120 11.35 7.35 10.33
N GLY A 121 11.10 7.43 9.02
CA GLY A 121 11.67 8.43 8.11
C GLY A 121 11.24 9.88 8.38
N TYR A 122 11.02 10.23 9.66
CA TYR A 122 10.68 11.57 10.13
C TYR A 122 11.91 12.33 10.66
N ASN A 123 13.11 11.96 10.21
CA ASN A 123 14.35 12.66 10.53
C ASN A 123 14.93 13.30 9.27
N SER A 124 14.33 14.38 8.75
CA SER A 124 15.07 15.31 7.89
C SER A 124 14.38 16.65 7.61
N MET A 125 13.69 17.29 8.56
CA MET A 125 13.26 18.68 8.38
C MET A 125 13.48 19.61 9.58
N ASN A 126 14.21 19.19 10.62
CA ASN A 126 14.56 20.07 11.75
C ASN A 126 16.00 19.81 12.24
N GLU A 127 17.00 20.19 11.42
CA GLU A 127 18.33 20.62 11.91
C GLU A 127 18.81 21.81 11.07
#